data_AF-A0A5C8M5L4-F1
#
_entry.id   AF-A0A5C8M5L4-F1
#
_cell.length_a   1.000
_cell.length_b   1.000
_cell.length_c   1.000
_cell.angle_alpha   90.00
_cell.angle_beta   90.00
_cell.angle_gamma   90.00
#
_symmetry.space_group_name_H-M   'P 1'
#
loop_
_entity.id
_entity.type
_entity.pdbx_description
1 polymer ?
#
loop_
_entity_poly.entity_id
_entity_poly.type
_entity_poly.pdbx_seq_one_letter_code
_entity_poly.pdbx_strand_id
1 'polypeptide(L)'
;MKSAFFILVVILMITACQSTSPKVFLNFPGYEQRFKIGEDHFKAEILAGNESKKLDLAVLYYSNFYLKNRKLALPLFKELEAEGDMQGITLLAILEYDGTLGYVSDETFIKYEREIESYNVTELVRYKNERDTFIELLSTNFQEVKDFYDSSHHLCEQRIDSHVSRLENNPKAYLAIKYLASCLEAYSIHNSELRFKALAKYENLRCMRPERTKICLSGGYTALSNGVYKSEQAHGVAAALKDVYANHNSKLLKINVLDKRETLSGTSRVMAKAFYAREEGNISAGIDMLLDYIKDNSQLNPYDAAFLKKFLVMMLIIRDEKGDLGKAAGYAEEALNSNELSYSDQSSLFGMLADIYYRDEKYEKYISLISEHILARQGTMDLIQEIKLIK
;
A
#
# COMPACT_ATOMS: atom_id res chain seq x y z
N MET A 1 -42.11 -50.62 -44.53
CA MET A 1 -42.44 -50.50 -43.09
C MET A 1 -41.12 -50.56 -42.34
N LYS A 2 -40.51 -49.39 -42.08
CA LYS A 2 -40.58 -48.62 -40.83
C LYS A 2 -39.88 -49.32 -39.64
N SER A 3 -38.67 -48.83 -39.39
CA SER A 3 -38.12 -48.43 -38.08
C SER A 3 -37.80 -49.50 -37.04
N ALA A 4 -36.50 -49.67 -36.74
CA ALA A 4 -35.91 -49.40 -35.42
C ALA A 4 -34.44 -49.87 -35.36
N PHE A 5 -33.58 -49.19 -36.13
CA PHE A 5 -32.15 -49.07 -35.85
C PHE A 5 -32.04 -47.67 -35.23
N PHE A 6 -31.66 -47.54 -33.95
CA PHE A 6 -31.19 -46.31 -33.24
C PHE A 6 -31.53 -46.36 -31.74
N ILE A 7 -30.80 -47.17 -30.96
CA ILE A 7 -30.62 -46.92 -29.52
C ILE A 7 -29.18 -47.33 -29.17
N LEU A 8 -28.19 -46.56 -29.65
CA LEU A 8 -26.83 -46.59 -29.09
C LEU A 8 -25.96 -45.38 -29.53
N VAL A 9 -26.51 -44.16 -29.61
CA VAL A 9 -25.71 -42.93 -29.86
C VAL A 9 -26.32 -41.69 -29.17
N VAL A 10 -26.88 -41.80 -27.96
CA VAL A 10 -27.41 -40.62 -27.21
C VAL A 10 -26.98 -40.61 -25.74
N ILE A 11 -25.81 -41.18 -25.43
CA ILE A 11 -25.13 -40.97 -24.14
C ILE A 11 -23.67 -40.62 -24.44
N LEU A 12 -23.47 -39.47 -25.10
CA LEU A 12 -22.13 -38.87 -25.31
C LEU A 12 -22.24 -37.40 -25.79
N MET A 13 -23.26 -36.66 -25.34
CA MET A 13 -23.35 -35.20 -25.51
C MET A 13 -23.93 -34.53 -24.25
N ILE A 14 -23.32 -34.78 -23.10
CA ILE A 14 -23.36 -33.87 -21.94
C ILE A 14 -21.91 -33.56 -21.59
N THR A 15 -21.20 -32.97 -22.54
CA THR A 15 -19.89 -32.35 -22.32
C THR A 15 -20.02 -30.89 -22.74
N ALA A 16 -19.69 -30.02 -21.79
CA ALA A 16 -19.45 -28.59 -21.97
C ALA A 16 -20.66 -27.72 -22.37
N CYS A 17 -21.63 -27.58 -21.48
CA CYS A 17 -22.12 -26.21 -21.20
C CYS A 17 -21.06 -25.52 -20.34
N GLN A 18 -19.92 -25.14 -20.94
CA GLN A 18 -19.17 -24.01 -20.41
C GLN A 18 -20.09 -22.82 -20.59
N SER A 19 -20.66 -22.32 -19.49
CA SER A 19 -21.20 -20.96 -19.46
C SER A 19 -20.01 -20.01 -19.63
N THR A 20 -19.53 -19.87 -20.85
CA THR A 20 -18.78 -18.68 -21.24
C THR A 20 -19.77 -17.54 -21.26
N SER A 21 -20.21 -17.10 -20.07
CA SER A 21 -20.66 -15.72 -19.92
C SER A 21 -19.56 -14.86 -20.52
N PRO A 22 -19.86 -14.05 -21.54
CA PRO A 22 -18.85 -13.22 -22.18
C PRO A 22 -18.13 -12.44 -21.08
N LYS A 23 -16.80 -12.57 -21.01
CA LYS A 23 -15.98 -11.72 -20.15
C LYS A 23 -16.14 -10.31 -20.69
N VAL A 24 -17.04 -9.53 -20.08
CA VAL A 24 -17.16 -8.10 -20.39
C VAL A 24 -15.94 -7.43 -19.79
N PHE A 25 -15.02 -7.00 -20.66
CA PHE A 25 -13.86 -6.23 -20.24
C PHE A 25 -14.31 -4.79 -19.98
N LEU A 26 -14.55 -4.46 -18.71
CA LEU A 26 -14.72 -3.07 -18.29
C LEU A 26 -13.34 -2.42 -18.17
N ASN A 27 -13.02 -1.54 -19.12
CA ASN A 27 -11.85 -0.67 -19.00
C ASN A 27 -12.11 0.36 -17.91
N PHE A 28 -11.58 0.11 -16.71
CA PHE A 28 -11.54 1.16 -15.68
C PHE A 28 -10.48 2.20 -16.01
N PRO A 29 -10.75 3.47 -15.66
CA PRO A 29 -9.81 4.55 -15.82
C PRO A 29 -8.45 4.24 -15.17
N GLY A 30 -7.36 4.54 -15.89
CA GLY A 30 -6.00 4.52 -15.34
C GLY A 30 -5.83 5.52 -14.19
N TYR A 31 -4.68 5.48 -13.50
CA TYR A 31 -4.40 6.37 -12.36
C TYR A 31 -4.74 7.85 -12.63
N GLU A 32 -4.25 8.41 -13.75
CA GLU A 32 -4.51 9.80 -14.14
C GLU A 32 -5.99 10.08 -14.40
N GLN A 33 -6.71 9.14 -15.02
CA GLN A 33 -8.12 9.32 -15.32
C GLN A 33 -8.99 9.22 -14.05
N ARG A 34 -8.63 8.36 -13.09
CA ARG A 34 -9.29 8.33 -11.76
C ARG A 34 -9.09 9.62 -11.01
N PHE A 35 -7.86 10.14 -11.02
CA PHE A 35 -7.55 11.45 -10.45
C PHE A 35 -8.43 12.53 -11.09
N LYS A 36 -8.55 12.55 -12.42
CA LYS A 36 -9.38 13.54 -13.13
C LYS A 36 -10.87 13.44 -12.78
N ILE A 37 -11.42 12.23 -12.72
CA ILE A 37 -12.82 12.01 -12.33
C ILE A 37 -13.07 12.52 -10.90
N GLY A 38 -12.18 12.21 -9.96
CA GLY A 38 -12.30 12.70 -8.59
C GLY A 38 -12.19 14.22 -8.50
N GLU A 39 -11.25 14.81 -9.25
CA GLU A 39 -11.05 16.26 -9.32
C GLU A 39 -12.33 16.97 -9.80
N ASP A 40 -12.89 16.51 -10.92
CA ASP A 40 -14.08 17.11 -11.52
C ASP A 40 -15.31 16.95 -10.59
N HIS A 41 -15.43 15.80 -9.91
CA HIS A 41 -16.49 15.57 -8.92
C HIS A 41 -16.41 16.55 -7.75
N PHE A 42 -15.25 16.65 -7.09
CA PHE A 42 -15.12 17.55 -5.92
C PHE A 42 -15.24 19.02 -6.30
N LYS A 43 -14.72 19.44 -7.47
CA LYS A 43 -14.92 20.80 -7.99
C LYS A 43 -16.40 21.12 -8.20
N ALA A 44 -17.17 20.20 -8.77
CA ALA A 44 -18.61 20.39 -8.97
C ALA A 44 -19.37 20.53 -7.64
N GLU A 45 -19.02 19.72 -6.63
CA GLU A 45 -19.62 19.81 -5.29
C GLU A 45 -19.32 21.14 -4.60
N ILE A 46 -18.09 21.64 -4.70
CA ILE A 46 -17.71 22.96 -4.14
C ILE A 46 -18.51 24.07 -4.85
N LEU A 47 -18.61 24.03 -6.18
CA LEU A 47 -19.43 24.99 -6.95
C LEU A 47 -20.92 24.93 -6.59
N ALA A 48 -21.40 23.78 -6.13
CA ALA A 48 -22.76 23.61 -5.61
C ALA A 48 -22.93 24.10 -4.15
N GLY A 49 -21.88 24.66 -3.54
CA GLY A 49 -21.89 25.21 -2.18
C GLY A 49 -21.49 24.21 -1.09
N ASN A 50 -21.00 23.03 -1.45
CA ASN A 50 -20.53 22.03 -0.49
C ASN A 50 -19.05 22.28 -0.12
N GLU A 51 -18.79 23.35 0.64
CA GLU A 51 -17.44 23.77 1.03
C GLU A 51 -16.64 22.68 1.78
N SER A 52 -17.32 21.72 2.44
CA SER A 52 -16.65 20.57 3.09
C SER A 52 -15.82 19.72 2.11
N LYS A 53 -16.14 19.77 0.80
CA LYS A 53 -15.38 19.08 -0.25
C LYS A 53 -14.07 19.75 -0.62
N LYS A 54 -13.78 20.94 -0.10
CA LYS A 54 -12.50 21.62 -0.24
C LYS A 54 -11.35 20.77 0.32
N LEU A 55 -11.56 20.20 1.51
CA LEU A 55 -10.58 19.30 2.12
C LEU A 55 -10.40 18.01 1.29
N ASP A 56 -11.48 17.40 0.83
CA ASP A 56 -11.42 16.19 -0.01
C ASP A 56 -10.64 16.44 -1.32
N LEU A 57 -10.84 17.59 -1.95
CA LEU A 57 -10.09 18.00 -3.15
C LEU A 57 -8.61 18.25 -2.83
N ALA A 58 -8.30 18.91 -1.72
CA ALA A 58 -6.93 19.10 -1.26
C ALA A 58 -6.23 17.76 -1.00
N VAL A 59 -6.94 16.81 -0.39
CA VAL A 59 -6.47 15.44 -0.15
C VAL A 59 -6.19 14.70 -1.45
N LEU A 60 -7.09 14.79 -2.41
CA LEU A 60 -6.89 14.20 -3.73
C LEU A 60 -5.64 14.76 -4.40
N TYR A 61 -5.43 16.07 -4.34
CA TYR A 61 -4.27 16.73 -4.91
C TYR A 61 -2.95 16.32 -4.24
N TYR A 62 -2.83 16.41 -2.91
CA TYR A 62 -1.55 16.09 -2.26
C TYR A 62 -1.22 14.59 -2.32
N SER A 63 -2.21 13.73 -2.47
CA SER A 63 -2.02 12.29 -2.67
C SER A 63 -1.49 11.94 -4.07
N ASN A 64 -1.38 12.92 -4.97
CA ASN A 64 -0.89 12.68 -6.32
C ASN A 64 0.63 12.40 -6.32
N PHE A 65 1.08 11.50 -7.18
CA PHE A 65 2.51 11.20 -7.32
C PHE A 65 3.31 12.36 -7.88
N TYR A 66 2.75 13.12 -8.82
CA TYR A 66 3.43 14.21 -9.50
C TYR A 66 3.33 15.50 -8.70
N LEU A 67 4.49 16.13 -8.43
CA LEU A 67 4.58 17.35 -7.62
C LEU A 67 3.73 18.48 -8.18
N LYS A 68 3.64 18.61 -9.51
CA LYS A 68 2.81 19.63 -10.18
C LYS A 68 1.34 19.59 -9.71
N ASN A 69 0.81 18.40 -9.46
CA ASN A 69 -0.57 18.21 -9.01
C ASN A 69 -0.68 18.40 -7.50
N ARG A 70 0.33 17.93 -6.72
CA ARG A 70 0.37 18.15 -5.27
C ARG A 70 0.37 19.63 -4.89
N LYS A 71 1.08 20.46 -5.66
CA LYS A 71 1.08 21.92 -5.48
C LYS A 71 -0.31 22.56 -5.56
N LEU A 72 -1.27 21.93 -6.24
CA LEU A 72 -2.64 22.43 -6.32
C LEU A 72 -3.38 22.33 -4.98
N ALA A 73 -2.92 21.51 -4.03
CA ALA A 73 -3.50 21.42 -2.70
C ALA A 73 -3.19 22.63 -1.82
N LEU A 74 -2.06 23.30 -2.05
CA LEU A 74 -1.60 24.42 -1.22
C LEU A 74 -2.63 25.55 -1.08
N PRO A 75 -3.19 26.14 -2.16
CA PRO A 75 -4.17 27.21 -2.02
C PRO A 75 -5.41 26.77 -1.22
N LEU A 76 -5.88 25.53 -1.41
CA LEU A 76 -7.02 25.00 -0.67
C LEU A 76 -6.72 24.88 0.83
N PHE A 77 -5.53 24.39 1.19
CA PHE A 77 -5.11 24.33 2.58
C PHE A 77 -4.92 25.72 3.21
N LYS A 78 -4.47 26.72 2.45
CA LYS A 78 -4.35 28.11 2.93
C LYS A 78 -5.72 28.76 3.15
N GLU A 79 -6.73 28.43 2.35
CA GLU A 79 -8.11 28.82 2.62
C GLU A 79 -8.64 28.17 3.90
N LEU A 80 -8.45 26.85 4.06
CA LEU A 80 -8.84 26.12 5.27
C LEU A 80 -8.14 26.67 6.53
N GLU A 81 -6.86 27.05 6.43
CA GLU A 81 -6.12 27.74 7.50
C GLU A 81 -6.78 29.08 7.86
N ALA A 82 -7.16 29.88 6.87
CA ALA A 82 -7.83 31.17 7.08
C ALA A 82 -9.23 31.03 7.68
N GLU A 83 -9.93 29.94 7.39
CA GLU A 83 -11.24 29.57 7.95
C GLU A 83 -11.13 29.00 9.38
N GLY A 84 -9.91 28.70 9.86
CA GLY A 84 -9.68 28.09 11.17
C GLY A 84 -10.02 26.60 11.23
N ASP A 85 -10.06 25.91 10.08
CA ASP A 85 -10.29 24.47 10.02
C ASP A 85 -9.06 23.71 10.57
N MET A 86 -9.20 23.16 11.78
CA MET A 86 -8.09 22.49 12.47
C MET A 86 -7.60 21.22 11.77
N GLN A 87 -8.46 20.54 11.01
CA GLN A 87 -8.03 19.38 10.23
C GLN A 87 -7.16 19.83 9.05
N GLY A 88 -7.59 20.86 8.34
CA GLY A 88 -6.84 21.52 7.27
C GLY A 88 -5.51 22.09 7.75
N ILE A 89 -5.50 22.78 8.90
CA ILE A 89 -4.28 23.32 9.53
C ILE A 89 -3.29 22.21 9.89
N THR A 90 -3.78 21.15 10.55
CA THR A 90 -2.92 20.02 10.94
C THR A 90 -2.32 19.32 9.72
N LEU A 91 -3.13 19.09 8.67
CA LEU A 91 -2.65 18.50 7.42
C LEU A 91 -1.68 19.43 6.69
N LEU A 92 -1.94 20.73 6.62
CA LEU A 92 -1.03 21.70 6.04
C LEU A 92 0.33 21.66 6.74
N ALA A 93 0.36 21.65 8.08
CA ALA A 93 1.59 21.54 8.86
C ALA A 93 2.39 20.28 8.51
N ILE A 94 1.72 19.12 8.43
CA ILE A 94 2.34 17.85 8.04
C ILE A 94 2.92 17.93 6.62
N LEU A 95 2.15 18.45 5.66
CA LEU A 95 2.51 18.45 4.25
C LEU A 95 3.62 19.46 3.92
N GLU A 96 3.66 20.59 4.63
CA GLU A 96 4.79 21.53 4.60
C GLU A 96 6.05 20.88 5.18
N TYR A 97 5.91 20.17 6.31
CA TYR A 97 7.03 19.51 6.97
C TYR A 97 7.61 18.35 6.13
N ASP A 98 6.75 17.64 5.41
CA ASP A 98 7.10 16.54 4.52
C ASP A 98 7.56 17.00 3.12
N GLY A 99 7.45 18.28 2.79
CA GLY A 99 7.80 18.82 1.48
C GLY A 99 6.83 18.47 0.35
N THR A 100 5.67 17.92 0.70
CA THR A 100 4.68 17.35 -0.23
C THR A 100 4.11 18.41 -1.18
N LEU A 101 3.97 19.65 -0.69
CA LEU A 101 3.43 20.80 -1.42
C LEU A 101 4.47 21.53 -2.28
N GLY A 102 5.66 20.97 -2.45
CA GLY A 102 6.70 21.56 -3.31
C GLY A 102 7.61 22.57 -2.61
N TYR A 103 7.54 22.68 -1.29
CA TYR A 103 8.51 23.35 -0.44
C TYR A 103 8.49 22.69 0.94
N VAL A 104 9.57 22.85 1.69
CA VAL A 104 9.68 22.37 3.08
C VAL A 104 9.59 23.52 4.08
N SER A 105 8.80 23.35 5.14
CA SER A 105 8.68 24.31 6.25
C SER A 105 8.13 23.63 7.50
N ASP A 106 8.49 24.15 8.68
CA ASP A 106 7.92 23.80 9.99
C ASP A 106 7.13 24.97 10.59
N GLU A 107 6.92 26.05 9.84
CA GLU A 107 6.34 27.30 10.35
C GLU A 107 4.89 27.13 10.80
N THR A 108 4.08 26.35 10.08
CA THR A 108 2.69 26.08 10.47
C THR A 108 2.63 25.26 11.77
N PHE A 109 3.52 24.29 11.95
CA PHE A 109 3.63 23.55 13.22
C PHE A 109 3.99 24.48 14.38
N ILE A 110 4.93 25.41 14.19
CA ILE A 110 5.35 26.36 15.22
C ILE A 110 4.22 27.35 15.53
N LYS A 111 3.53 27.84 14.50
CA LYS A 111 2.45 28.82 14.64
C LYS A 111 1.24 28.28 15.41
N TYR A 112 0.86 27.02 15.15
CA TYR A 112 -0.34 26.38 15.70
C TYR A 112 -0.04 25.24 16.70
N GLU A 113 1.12 25.28 17.35
CA GLU A 113 1.59 24.17 18.20
C GLU A 113 0.54 23.76 19.26
N ARG A 114 -0.07 24.73 19.95
CA ARG A 114 -1.03 24.48 21.04
C ARG A 114 -2.36 23.95 20.54
N GLU A 115 -2.82 24.47 19.41
CA GLU A 115 -4.06 24.06 18.78
C GLU A 115 -3.93 22.64 18.21
N ILE A 116 -2.79 22.33 17.58
CA ILE A 116 -2.48 20.98 17.11
C ILE A 116 -2.32 20.01 18.29
N GLU A 117 -1.68 20.42 19.39
CA GLU A 117 -1.60 19.59 20.60
C GLU A 117 -2.98 19.19 21.12
N SER A 118 -3.90 20.16 21.17
CA SER A 118 -5.25 19.97 21.67
C SER A 118 -6.12 19.13 20.72
N TYR A 119 -5.90 19.26 19.41
CA TYR A 119 -6.67 18.57 18.38
C TYR A 119 -6.13 17.16 18.07
N ASN A 120 -4.81 17.02 17.93
CA ASN A 120 -4.13 15.79 17.55
C ASN A 120 -2.69 15.72 18.11
N VAL A 121 -2.58 15.43 19.40
CA VAL A 121 -1.30 15.29 20.11
C VAL A 121 -0.35 14.26 19.46
N THR A 122 -0.89 13.21 18.85
CA THR A 122 -0.09 12.16 18.19
C THR A 122 0.76 12.73 17.06
N GLU A 123 0.19 13.61 16.22
CA GLU A 123 0.93 14.24 15.12
C GLU A 123 1.98 15.24 15.62
N LEU A 124 1.67 15.99 16.68
CA LEU A 124 2.65 16.89 17.28
C LEU A 124 3.84 16.13 17.87
N VAL A 125 3.58 15.04 18.61
CA VAL A 125 4.61 14.17 19.17
C VAL A 125 5.45 13.55 18.06
N ARG A 126 4.81 13.07 16.97
CA ARG A 126 5.53 12.55 15.80
C ARG A 126 6.45 13.61 15.18
N TYR A 127 5.94 14.82 14.94
CA TYR A 127 6.73 15.95 14.43
C TYR A 127 7.94 16.26 15.31
N LYS A 128 7.73 16.44 16.63
CA LYS A 128 8.82 16.76 17.58
C LYS A 128 9.89 15.66 17.59
N ASN A 129 9.47 14.39 17.69
CA ASN A 129 10.39 13.26 17.70
C ASN A 129 11.19 13.14 16.40
N GLU A 130 10.55 13.33 15.24
CA GLU A 130 11.25 13.32 13.95
C GLU A 130 12.21 14.51 13.83
N ARG A 131 11.78 15.72 14.19
CA ARG A 131 12.60 16.93 14.15
C ARG A 131 13.84 16.77 15.00
N ASP A 132 13.66 16.41 16.27
CA ASP A 132 14.74 16.26 17.24
C ASP A 132 15.68 15.12 16.79
N THR A 133 15.14 14.07 16.18
CA THR A 133 15.94 13.03 15.51
C THR A 133 16.83 13.64 14.43
N PHE A 134 16.31 14.40 13.47
CA PHE A 134 17.17 14.93 12.41
C PHE A 134 18.15 15.98 12.91
N ILE A 135 17.77 16.82 13.88
CA ILE A 135 18.66 17.82 14.50
C ILE A 135 19.85 17.13 15.16
N GLU A 136 19.61 16.11 15.98
CA GLU A 136 20.67 15.33 16.62
C GLU A 136 21.56 14.62 15.58
N LEU A 137 20.99 14.21 14.44
CA LEU A 137 21.73 13.49 13.40
C LEU A 137 22.73 14.44 12.74
N LEU A 138 22.26 15.65 12.42
CA LEU A 138 23.08 16.71 11.88
C LEU A 138 24.11 17.23 12.89
N SER A 139 23.78 17.33 14.17
CA SER A 139 24.74 17.81 15.17
C SER A 139 25.88 16.82 15.42
N THR A 140 25.61 15.51 15.30
CA THR A 140 26.58 14.45 15.61
C THR A 140 27.35 13.97 14.37
N ASN A 141 26.71 13.94 13.19
CA ASN A 141 27.24 13.30 11.97
C ASN A 141 27.10 14.24 10.75
N PHE A 142 27.34 15.55 10.94
CA PHE A 142 27.08 16.55 9.90
C PHE A 142 27.75 16.18 8.56
N GLN A 143 29.02 15.76 8.61
CA GLN A 143 29.79 15.50 7.39
C GLN A 143 29.22 14.31 6.61
N GLU A 144 28.87 13.22 7.29
CA GLU A 144 28.31 12.03 6.66
C GLU A 144 26.90 12.29 6.09
N VAL A 145 26.10 13.09 6.79
CA VAL A 145 24.78 13.53 6.35
C VAL A 145 24.90 14.47 5.14
N LYS A 146 25.86 15.40 5.18
CA LYS A 146 26.18 16.27 4.05
C LYS A 146 26.64 15.46 2.84
N ASP A 147 27.53 14.50 3.02
CA ASP A 147 27.99 13.63 1.94
C ASP A 147 26.86 12.80 1.36
N PHE A 148 25.92 12.31 2.20
CA PHE A 148 24.69 11.67 1.72
C PHE A 148 23.87 12.62 0.84
N TYR A 149 23.58 13.82 1.33
CA TYR A 149 22.76 14.80 0.62
C TYR A 149 23.40 15.21 -0.71
N ASP A 150 24.63 15.70 -0.67
CA ASP A 150 25.35 16.23 -1.83
C ASP A 150 25.56 15.16 -2.91
N SER A 151 25.68 13.88 -2.52
CA SER A 151 25.80 12.77 -3.48
C SER A 151 24.47 12.23 -3.99
N SER A 152 23.34 12.50 -3.32
CA SER A 152 22.06 11.82 -3.61
C SER A 152 20.94 12.76 -4.04
N HIS A 153 21.05 14.07 -3.81
CA HIS A 153 19.96 15.02 -4.08
C HIS A 153 19.51 15.03 -5.56
N HIS A 154 20.41 14.70 -6.47
CA HIS A 154 20.12 14.64 -7.90
C HIS A 154 19.23 13.44 -8.30
N LEU A 155 19.17 12.39 -7.46
CA LEU A 155 18.34 11.21 -7.67
C LEU A 155 16.87 11.45 -7.32
N CYS A 156 16.55 12.55 -6.64
CA CYS A 156 15.17 12.97 -6.41
C CYS A 156 14.56 13.56 -7.69
N GLU A 157 13.56 12.86 -8.23
CA GLU A 157 12.88 13.23 -9.48
C GLU A 157 11.86 14.37 -9.32
N GLN A 158 11.34 14.57 -8.11
CA GLN A 158 10.31 15.56 -7.81
C GLN A 158 10.91 16.70 -6.98
N ARG A 159 11.78 17.54 -7.55
CA ARG A 159 12.47 18.59 -6.77
C ARG A 159 11.51 19.68 -6.28
N ILE A 160 11.64 20.06 -5.00
CA ILE A 160 10.97 21.21 -4.38
C ILE A 160 11.57 22.54 -4.84
N ASP A 161 10.83 23.63 -4.64
CA ASP A 161 11.23 24.99 -5.01
C ASP A 161 12.41 25.50 -4.17
N SER A 162 12.46 25.12 -2.88
CA SER A 162 13.55 25.43 -1.97
C SER A 162 14.73 24.46 -2.06
N HIS A 163 14.93 23.83 -3.22
CA HIS A 163 16.03 22.90 -3.43
C HIS A 163 17.39 23.60 -3.29
N VAL A 164 18.27 23.03 -2.47
CA VAL A 164 19.67 23.45 -2.36
C VAL A 164 20.56 22.42 -3.02
N SER A 165 21.56 22.87 -3.77
CA SER A 165 22.51 21.97 -4.45
C SER A 165 23.57 21.40 -3.51
N ARG A 166 23.74 22.01 -2.33
CA ARG A 166 24.67 21.58 -1.29
C ARG A 166 24.03 21.79 0.07
N LEU A 167 24.23 20.83 0.96
CA LEU A 167 23.78 20.98 2.34
C LEU A 167 24.71 21.93 3.10
N GLU A 168 24.12 22.93 3.74
CA GLU A 168 24.81 23.88 4.62
C GLU A 168 24.50 23.55 6.09
N ASN A 169 25.43 23.88 6.99
CA ASN A 169 25.21 23.69 8.42
C ASN A 169 24.38 24.86 8.97
N ASN A 170 23.05 24.71 8.92
CA ASN A 170 22.13 25.70 9.46
C ASN A 170 20.96 25.02 10.20
N PRO A 171 20.22 25.75 11.06
CA PRO A 171 19.15 25.18 11.88
C PRO A 171 18.00 24.52 11.11
N LYS A 172 17.81 24.83 9.82
CA LYS A 172 16.75 24.28 8.96
C LYS A 172 17.25 23.19 8.00
N ALA A 173 18.55 22.82 8.03
CA ALA A 173 19.13 21.81 7.15
C ALA A 173 18.43 20.44 7.25
N TYR A 174 17.85 20.16 8.42
CA TYR A 174 17.11 18.94 8.73
C TYR A 174 15.89 18.72 7.82
N LEU A 175 15.22 19.81 7.40
CA LEU A 175 14.09 19.76 6.48
C LEU A 175 14.50 19.25 5.09
N ALA A 176 15.68 19.68 4.60
CA ALA A 176 16.20 19.25 3.31
C ALA A 176 16.56 17.75 3.32
N ILE A 177 17.14 17.25 4.41
CA ILE A 177 17.47 15.83 4.59
C ILE A 177 16.20 14.98 4.64
N LYS A 178 15.23 15.39 5.46
CA LYS A 178 13.95 14.72 5.57
C LYS A 178 13.29 14.58 4.20
N TYR A 179 13.18 15.69 3.47
CA TYR A 179 12.57 15.68 2.15
C TYR A 179 13.29 14.77 1.16
N LEU A 180 14.64 14.83 1.14
CA LEU A 180 15.41 13.97 0.24
C LEU A 180 15.10 12.50 0.49
N ALA A 181 15.07 12.05 1.76
CA ALA A 181 14.73 10.68 2.09
C ALA A 181 13.33 10.29 1.58
N SER A 182 12.30 11.08 1.90
CA SER A 182 10.93 10.86 1.41
C SER A 182 10.84 10.86 -0.11
N CYS A 183 11.57 11.75 -0.79
CA CYS A 183 11.58 11.82 -2.25
C CYS A 183 12.19 10.58 -2.90
N LEU A 184 13.32 10.09 -2.36
CA LEU A 184 13.96 8.88 -2.84
C LEU A 184 13.09 7.65 -2.58
N GLU A 185 12.32 7.63 -1.50
CA GLU A 185 11.47 6.48 -1.15
C GLU A 185 10.16 6.44 -1.96
N ALA A 186 9.41 7.55 -1.96
CA ALA A 186 8.03 7.60 -2.44
C ALA A 186 7.87 8.27 -3.81
N TYR A 187 8.78 9.17 -4.19
CA TYR A 187 8.57 10.08 -5.32
C TYR A 187 9.53 9.89 -6.50
N SER A 188 10.48 8.99 -6.38
CA SER A 188 11.45 8.68 -7.44
C SER A 188 11.29 7.22 -7.86
N ILE A 189 11.25 6.99 -9.17
CA ILE A 189 10.89 5.70 -9.78
C ILE A 189 11.89 5.24 -10.84
N HIS A 190 13.01 5.94 -11.00
CA HIS A 190 14.10 5.59 -11.88
C HIS A 190 15.39 5.36 -11.08
N ASN A 191 16.31 4.60 -11.68
CA ASN A 191 17.62 4.27 -11.11
C ASN A 191 17.49 3.62 -9.73
N SER A 192 16.67 2.57 -9.63
CA SER A 192 16.38 1.88 -8.36
C SER A 192 17.65 1.46 -7.63
N GLU A 193 18.67 0.98 -8.34
CA GLU A 193 19.99 0.65 -7.80
C GLU A 193 20.59 1.82 -7.00
N LEU A 194 20.77 2.98 -7.64
CA LEU A 194 21.40 4.15 -7.02
C LEU A 194 20.51 4.75 -5.92
N ARG A 195 19.20 4.78 -6.15
CA ARG A 195 18.20 5.27 -5.19
C ARG A 195 18.21 4.45 -3.91
N PHE A 196 18.21 3.12 -4.02
CA PHE A 196 18.28 2.24 -2.86
C PHE A 196 19.65 2.24 -2.19
N LYS A 197 20.74 2.45 -2.92
CA LYS A 197 22.06 2.68 -2.32
C LYS A 197 22.07 3.94 -1.46
N ALA A 198 21.45 5.02 -1.94
CA ALA A 198 21.30 6.25 -1.18
C ALA A 198 20.41 6.07 0.06
N LEU A 199 19.26 5.40 -0.07
CA LEU A 199 18.38 5.06 1.06
C LEU A 199 19.08 4.16 2.09
N ALA A 200 19.90 3.20 1.65
CA ALA A 200 20.69 2.37 2.55
C ALA A 200 21.70 3.19 3.36
N LYS A 201 22.38 4.16 2.74
CA LYS A 201 23.29 5.10 3.43
C LYS A 201 22.53 5.94 4.46
N TYR A 202 21.38 6.48 4.07
CA TYR A 202 20.52 7.27 4.94
C TYR A 202 20.03 6.46 6.16
N GLU A 203 19.51 5.25 5.93
CA GLU A 203 19.05 4.39 7.02
C GLU A 203 20.20 4.01 7.95
N ASN A 204 21.40 3.73 7.42
CA ASN A 204 22.57 3.45 8.26
C ASN A 204 22.87 4.60 9.24
N LEU A 205 22.82 5.86 8.75
CA LEU A 205 23.01 7.05 9.57
C LEU A 205 21.96 7.16 10.69
N ARG A 206 20.71 6.78 10.41
CA ARG A 206 19.65 6.75 11.43
C ARG A 206 19.81 5.61 12.44
N CYS A 207 20.40 4.50 12.01
CA CYS A 207 20.57 3.29 12.83
C CYS A 207 21.76 3.35 13.78
N MET A 208 22.74 4.23 13.56
CA MET A 208 23.90 4.42 14.45
C MET A 208 23.55 4.95 15.85
N ARG A 209 22.26 5.07 16.19
CA ARG A 209 21.79 5.62 17.45
C ARG A 209 21.58 4.54 18.51
N PRO A 210 22.06 4.75 19.76
CA PRO A 210 22.01 3.76 20.83
C PRO A 210 20.59 3.30 21.24
N GLU A 211 19.56 4.12 21.03
CA GLU A 211 18.23 3.91 21.63
C GLU A 211 17.20 3.23 20.72
N ARG A 212 17.57 2.67 19.57
CA ARG A 212 16.56 2.12 18.64
C ARG A 212 16.26 0.65 18.87
N THR A 213 14.99 0.39 19.23
CA THR A 213 14.32 -0.92 19.16
C THR A 213 13.86 -1.29 17.76
N LYS A 214 13.95 -0.36 16.79
CA LYS A 214 13.53 -0.59 15.39
C LYS A 214 14.65 -1.19 14.56
N ILE A 215 14.29 -2.14 13.71
CA ILE A 215 15.19 -2.85 12.81
C ILE A 215 15.78 -1.87 11.80
N CYS A 216 17.10 -1.95 11.61
CA CYS A 216 17.77 -1.12 10.64
C CYS A 216 17.48 -1.60 9.22
N LEU A 217 16.81 -0.75 8.41
CA LEU A 217 16.46 -1.09 7.03
C LEU A 217 17.63 -0.97 6.04
N SER A 218 18.79 -0.47 6.49
CA SER A 218 19.97 -0.28 5.64
C SER A 218 20.39 -1.57 4.91
N GLY A 219 20.37 -2.71 5.60
CA GLY A 219 20.66 -4.02 4.98
C GLY A 219 19.62 -4.43 3.94
N GLY A 220 18.35 -4.11 4.19
CA GLY A 220 17.25 -4.33 3.25
C GLY A 220 17.43 -3.53 1.97
N TYR A 221 17.61 -2.21 2.08
CA TYR A 221 17.85 -1.34 0.93
C TYR A 221 19.15 -1.69 0.18
N THR A 222 20.19 -2.14 0.89
CA THR A 222 21.43 -2.64 0.25
C THR A 222 21.14 -3.86 -0.62
N ALA A 223 20.36 -4.81 -0.13
CA ALA A 223 19.97 -5.98 -0.90
C ALA A 223 19.08 -5.62 -2.11
N LEU A 224 18.14 -4.67 -1.95
CA LEU A 224 17.35 -4.16 -3.08
C LEU A 224 18.22 -3.46 -4.12
N SER A 225 19.25 -2.73 -3.68
CA SER A 225 20.24 -2.06 -4.54
C SER A 225 21.15 -3.04 -5.28
N ASN A 226 21.48 -4.19 -4.68
CA ASN A 226 22.34 -5.20 -5.30
C ASN A 226 21.58 -6.28 -6.08
N GLY A 227 20.26 -6.40 -5.88
CA GLY A 227 19.44 -7.45 -6.47
C GLY A 227 19.68 -8.83 -5.87
N VAL A 228 20.32 -8.90 -4.70
CA VAL A 228 20.63 -10.16 -4.01
C VAL A 228 20.55 -10.01 -2.49
N TYR A 229 20.15 -11.08 -1.82
CA TYR A 229 20.12 -11.15 -0.35
C TYR A 229 20.43 -12.56 0.16
N LYS A 230 20.84 -12.66 1.42
CA LYS A 230 20.98 -13.93 2.15
C LYS A 230 19.80 -14.13 3.12
N SER A 231 19.51 -15.37 3.51
CA SER A 231 18.35 -15.68 4.38
C SER A 231 18.38 -14.91 5.70
N GLU A 232 19.55 -14.66 6.31
CA GLU A 232 19.66 -13.87 7.54
C GLU A 232 19.26 -12.39 7.37
N GLN A 233 19.19 -11.91 6.12
CA GLN A 233 18.79 -10.54 5.78
C GLN A 233 17.29 -10.46 5.43
N ALA A 234 16.59 -11.58 5.32
CA ALA A 234 15.23 -11.65 4.75
C ALA A 234 14.25 -10.71 5.45
N HIS A 235 14.33 -10.55 6.77
CA HIS A 235 13.48 -9.61 7.49
C HIS A 235 13.68 -8.16 7.03
N GLY A 236 14.93 -7.69 6.98
CA GLY A 236 15.24 -6.33 6.54
C GLY A 236 14.84 -6.07 5.09
N VAL A 237 15.03 -7.07 4.21
CA VAL A 237 14.59 -7.00 2.80
C VAL A 237 13.07 -6.94 2.69
N ALA A 238 12.36 -7.79 3.43
CA ALA A 238 10.90 -7.78 3.46
C ALA A 238 10.36 -6.44 3.96
N ALA A 239 10.95 -5.86 4.99
CA ALA A 239 10.56 -4.55 5.50
C ALA A 239 10.80 -3.42 4.48
N ALA A 240 11.96 -3.40 3.81
CA ALA A 240 12.23 -2.42 2.75
C ALA A 240 11.28 -2.59 1.54
N LEU A 241 10.97 -3.83 1.14
CA LEU A 241 9.97 -4.08 0.09
C LEU A 241 8.56 -3.65 0.50
N LYS A 242 8.22 -3.79 1.78
CA LYS A 242 6.93 -3.34 2.30
C LYS A 242 6.77 -1.83 2.13
N ASP A 243 7.80 -1.05 2.45
CA ASP A 243 7.82 0.40 2.28
C ASP A 243 7.67 0.79 0.80
N VAL A 244 8.45 0.15 -0.09
CA VAL A 244 8.35 0.37 -1.54
C VAL A 244 6.94 0.03 -2.04
N TYR A 245 6.38 -1.12 -1.65
CA TYR A 245 5.05 -1.51 -2.09
C TYR A 245 3.98 -0.55 -1.57
N ALA A 246 4.01 -0.16 -0.29
CA ALA A 246 3.05 0.76 0.31
C ALA A 246 3.02 2.11 -0.43
N ASN A 247 4.19 2.65 -0.77
CA ASN A 247 4.32 3.93 -1.45
C ASN A 247 3.87 3.91 -2.93
N HIS A 248 3.85 2.73 -3.57
CA HIS A 248 3.61 2.61 -5.02
C HIS A 248 2.43 1.72 -5.40
N ASN A 249 1.73 1.10 -4.45
CA ASN A 249 0.67 0.11 -4.73
C ASN A 249 -0.37 0.63 -5.73
N SER A 250 -0.83 1.86 -5.58
CA SER A 250 -1.91 2.46 -6.37
C SER A 250 -1.58 2.58 -7.86
N LYS A 251 -0.28 2.64 -8.19
CA LYS A 251 0.23 2.64 -9.58
C LYS A 251 0.45 1.22 -10.11
N LEU A 252 0.76 0.27 -9.23
CA LEU A 252 0.93 -1.13 -9.57
C LEU A 252 -0.41 -1.81 -9.86
N LEU A 253 -1.52 -1.25 -9.38
CA LEU A 253 -2.88 -1.74 -9.66
C LEU A 253 -3.21 -1.71 -11.18
N LYS A 254 -2.96 -2.82 -11.88
CA LYS A 254 -3.53 -3.11 -13.20
C LYS A 254 -4.91 -3.73 -13.03
N ILE A 255 -5.95 -2.97 -13.36
CA ILE A 255 -7.34 -3.39 -13.20
C ILE A 255 -7.75 -4.25 -14.41
N ASN A 256 -7.76 -5.57 -14.23
CA ASN A 256 -8.52 -6.49 -15.07
C ASN A 256 -9.68 -7.01 -14.22
N VAL A 257 -10.89 -6.48 -14.42
CA VAL A 257 -12.06 -6.88 -13.63
C VAL A 257 -12.74 -8.06 -14.30
N LEU A 258 -12.84 -9.18 -13.58
CA LEU A 258 -13.98 -10.06 -13.72
C LEU A 258 -15.17 -9.36 -13.06
N ASP A 259 -16.30 -9.26 -13.78
CA ASP A 259 -17.53 -8.63 -13.30
C ASP A 259 -17.85 -9.01 -11.85
N LYS A 260 -18.48 -8.08 -11.12
CA LYS A 260 -18.99 -8.35 -9.78
C LYS A 260 -20.00 -9.50 -9.87
N ARG A 261 -19.58 -10.69 -9.43
CA ARG A 261 -20.44 -11.87 -9.35
C ARG A 261 -21.16 -11.87 -8.01
N GLU A 262 -22.45 -12.16 -8.03
CA GLU A 262 -23.20 -12.42 -6.81
C GLU A 262 -22.95 -13.86 -6.37
N THR A 263 -22.72 -14.06 -5.08
CA THR A 263 -22.64 -15.40 -4.50
C THR A 263 -24.02 -16.05 -4.51
N LEU A 264 -24.08 -17.39 -4.54
CA LEU A 264 -25.37 -18.07 -4.39
C LEU A 264 -26.01 -17.75 -3.03
N SER A 265 -27.34 -17.73 -2.97
CA SER A 265 -28.09 -17.39 -1.75
C SER A 265 -27.75 -18.29 -0.55
N GLY A 266 -27.37 -19.55 -0.79
CA GLY A 266 -26.86 -20.48 0.24
C GLY A 266 -25.51 -20.02 0.81
N THR A 267 -24.57 -19.66 -0.06
CA THR A 267 -23.25 -19.11 0.29
C THR A 267 -23.39 -17.82 1.09
N SER A 268 -24.24 -16.88 0.63
CA SER A 268 -24.52 -15.64 1.36
C SER A 268 -25.08 -15.90 2.77
N ARG A 269 -25.95 -16.91 2.91
CA ARG A 269 -26.57 -17.26 4.19
C ARG A 269 -25.56 -17.82 5.18
N VAL A 270 -24.66 -18.72 4.76
CA VAL A 270 -23.64 -19.26 5.68
C VAL A 270 -22.64 -18.18 6.10
N MET A 271 -22.24 -17.29 5.18
CA MET A 271 -21.37 -16.16 5.51
C MET A 271 -22.02 -15.22 6.53
N ALA A 272 -23.31 -14.91 6.36
CA ALA A 272 -24.05 -14.10 7.33
C ALA A 272 -24.08 -14.77 8.71
N LYS A 273 -24.33 -16.08 8.79
CA LYS A 273 -24.29 -16.82 10.06
C LYS A 273 -22.91 -16.79 10.72
N ALA A 274 -21.86 -17.02 9.93
CA ALA A 274 -20.48 -16.96 10.43
C ALA A 274 -20.10 -15.55 10.91
N PHE A 275 -20.57 -14.52 10.22
CA PHE A 275 -20.44 -13.12 10.63
C PHE A 275 -21.16 -12.85 11.96
N TYR A 276 -22.42 -13.28 12.12
CA TYR A 276 -23.15 -13.11 13.38
C TYR A 276 -22.47 -13.84 14.54
N ALA A 277 -21.98 -15.06 14.32
CA ALA A 277 -21.20 -15.79 15.34
C ALA A 277 -19.96 -15.00 15.78
N ARG A 278 -19.27 -14.30 14.87
CA ARG A 278 -18.17 -13.38 15.21
C ARG A 278 -18.64 -12.21 16.06
N GLU A 279 -19.72 -11.54 15.68
CA GLU A 279 -20.26 -10.39 16.44
C GLU A 279 -20.72 -10.79 17.85
N GLU A 280 -21.13 -12.04 18.03
CA GLU A 280 -21.45 -12.65 19.32
C GLU A 280 -20.20 -13.13 20.12
N GLY A 281 -19.00 -12.91 19.59
CA GLY A 281 -17.73 -13.31 20.22
C GLY A 281 -17.34 -14.78 20.01
N ASN A 282 -18.09 -15.54 19.21
CA ASN A 282 -17.84 -16.95 18.93
C ASN A 282 -17.25 -17.17 17.52
N ILE A 283 -16.04 -16.64 17.31
CA ILE A 283 -15.35 -16.68 16.01
C ILE A 283 -15.10 -18.12 15.54
N SER A 284 -14.74 -19.03 16.47
CA SER A 284 -14.50 -20.44 16.15
C SER A 284 -15.74 -21.13 15.59
N ALA A 285 -16.92 -20.92 16.15
CA ALA A 285 -18.15 -21.46 15.56
C ALA A 285 -18.40 -20.90 14.16
N GLY A 286 -18.12 -19.62 13.92
CA GLY A 286 -18.22 -19.04 12.58
C GLY A 286 -17.26 -19.68 11.57
N ILE A 287 -16.02 -19.97 12.00
CA ILE A 287 -15.02 -20.69 11.19
C ILE A 287 -15.51 -22.10 10.86
N ASP A 288 -15.99 -22.85 11.86
CA ASP A 288 -16.47 -24.22 11.69
C ASP A 288 -17.66 -24.27 10.71
N MET A 289 -18.61 -23.33 10.81
CA MET A 289 -19.72 -23.23 9.85
C MET A 289 -19.25 -23.06 8.40
N LEU A 290 -18.20 -22.28 8.16
CA LEU A 290 -17.64 -22.07 6.82
C LEU A 290 -16.94 -23.33 6.31
N LEU A 291 -16.14 -23.97 7.17
CA LEU A 291 -15.40 -25.20 6.84
C LEU A 291 -16.36 -26.35 6.51
N ASP A 292 -17.37 -26.56 7.35
CA ASP A 292 -18.40 -27.59 7.14
C ASP A 292 -19.15 -27.31 5.84
N TYR A 293 -19.52 -26.05 5.56
CA TYR A 293 -20.20 -25.71 4.31
C TYR A 293 -19.35 -25.99 3.08
N ILE A 294 -18.06 -25.63 3.10
CA ILE A 294 -17.12 -25.93 1.99
C ILE A 294 -17.00 -27.44 1.78
N LYS A 295 -16.93 -28.22 2.86
CA LYS A 295 -16.78 -29.67 2.83
C LYS A 295 -18.05 -30.38 2.33
N ASP A 296 -19.21 -29.96 2.81
CA ASP A 296 -20.48 -30.64 2.56
C ASP A 296 -21.11 -30.26 1.20
N ASN A 297 -20.64 -29.17 0.58
CA ASN A 297 -21.15 -28.70 -0.71
C ASN A 297 -20.10 -28.88 -1.82
N SER A 298 -19.91 -30.12 -2.25
CA SER A 298 -19.01 -30.46 -3.36
C SER A 298 -19.36 -29.84 -4.72
N GLN A 299 -20.55 -29.22 -4.84
CA GLN A 299 -21.02 -28.52 -6.03
C GLN A 299 -20.94 -26.98 -5.94
N LEU A 300 -20.16 -26.43 -5.00
CA LEU A 300 -19.91 -25.00 -5.00
C LEU A 300 -19.33 -24.58 -6.34
N ASN A 301 -19.91 -23.54 -6.93
CA ASN A 301 -19.32 -22.96 -8.12
C ASN A 301 -17.93 -22.37 -7.74
N PRO A 302 -16.99 -22.28 -8.69
CA PRO A 302 -15.62 -21.84 -8.39
C PRO A 302 -15.53 -20.46 -7.72
N TYR A 303 -16.42 -19.53 -8.06
CA TYR A 303 -16.47 -18.21 -7.44
C TYR A 303 -16.88 -18.27 -5.97
N ASP A 304 -17.97 -18.98 -5.64
CA ASP A 304 -18.44 -19.15 -4.26
C ASP A 304 -17.38 -19.82 -3.39
N ALA A 305 -16.70 -20.83 -3.91
CA ALA A 305 -15.61 -21.51 -3.20
C ALA A 305 -14.44 -20.54 -2.91
N ALA A 306 -14.02 -19.73 -3.89
CA ALA A 306 -12.96 -18.75 -3.70
C ALA A 306 -13.39 -17.63 -2.73
N PHE A 307 -14.65 -17.19 -2.80
CA PHE A 307 -15.19 -16.14 -1.95
C PHE A 307 -15.33 -16.59 -0.48
N LEU A 308 -15.79 -17.82 -0.24
CA LEU A 308 -15.82 -18.43 1.10
C LEU A 308 -14.41 -18.55 1.69
N LYS A 309 -13.43 -18.98 0.90
CA LYS A 309 -12.02 -19.03 1.33
C LYS A 309 -11.49 -17.66 1.71
N LYS A 310 -11.76 -16.61 0.92
CA LYS A 310 -11.42 -15.22 1.31
C LYS A 310 -12.04 -14.84 2.66
N PHE A 311 -13.31 -15.17 2.87
CA PHE A 311 -14.00 -14.86 4.12
C PHE A 311 -13.41 -15.64 5.31
N LEU A 312 -13.07 -16.91 5.10
CA LEU A 312 -12.39 -17.76 6.08
C LEU A 312 -11.01 -17.22 6.47
N VAL A 313 -10.23 -16.72 5.50
CA VAL A 313 -8.94 -16.04 5.75
C VAL A 313 -9.13 -14.88 6.72
N MET A 314 -10.12 -14.03 6.48
CA MET A 314 -10.41 -12.89 7.35
C MET A 314 -10.77 -13.35 8.78
N MET A 315 -11.60 -14.37 8.92
CA MET A 315 -11.99 -14.92 10.23
C MET A 315 -10.80 -15.51 11.00
N LEU A 316 -9.92 -16.25 10.30
CA LEU A 316 -8.71 -16.83 10.89
C LEU A 316 -7.71 -15.75 11.34
N ILE A 317 -7.51 -14.69 10.54
CA ILE A 317 -6.67 -13.55 10.92
C ILE A 317 -7.20 -12.85 12.18
N ILE A 318 -8.53 -12.70 12.30
CA ILE A 318 -9.16 -12.02 13.45
C ILE A 318 -9.07 -12.89 14.70
N ARG A 319 -9.22 -14.22 14.59
CA ARG A 319 -9.10 -15.14 15.72
C ARG A 319 -7.67 -15.18 16.27
N ASP A 320 -6.67 -15.11 15.39
CA ASP A 320 -5.24 -14.97 15.72
C ASP A 320 -4.71 -16.07 16.68
N GLU A 321 -5.26 -17.28 16.61
CA GLU A 321 -4.77 -18.42 17.40
C GLU A 321 -3.51 -19.03 16.77
N LYS A 322 -2.73 -19.78 17.57
CA LYS A 322 -1.53 -20.48 17.10
C LYS A 322 -1.86 -21.38 15.91
N GLY A 323 -1.22 -21.10 14.77
CA GLY A 323 -1.38 -21.85 13.53
C GLY A 323 -2.42 -21.29 12.57
N ASP A 324 -3.16 -20.25 12.94
CA ASP A 324 -4.18 -19.65 12.09
C ASP A 324 -3.59 -18.91 10.89
N LEU A 325 -2.50 -18.17 11.09
CA LEU A 325 -1.80 -17.50 9.99
C LEU A 325 -1.36 -18.49 8.91
N GLY A 326 -0.86 -19.67 9.32
CA GLY A 326 -0.50 -20.73 8.38
C GLY A 326 -1.68 -21.27 7.58
N LYS A 327 -2.83 -21.52 8.22
CA LYS A 327 -4.06 -21.95 7.55
C LYS A 327 -4.63 -20.86 6.64
N ALA A 328 -4.65 -19.61 7.12
CA ALA A 328 -5.11 -18.46 6.38
C ALA A 328 -4.26 -18.25 5.12
N ALA A 329 -2.93 -18.39 5.20
CA ALA A 329 -2.07 -18.34 4.02
C ALA A 329 -2.48 -19.39 2.97
N GLY A 330 -2.70 -20.64 3.37
CA GLY A 330 -3.11 -21.71 2.46
C GLY A 330 -4.43 -21.42 1.74
N TYR A 331 -5.46 -20.99 2.48
CA TYR A 331 -6.74 -20.62 1.88
C TYR A 331 -6.65 -19.38 0.97
N ALA A 332 -5.81 -18.41 1.33
CA ALA A 332 -5.57 -17.23 0.50
C ALA A 332 -4.88 -17.60 -0.82
N GLU A 333 -3.85 -18.45 -0.78
CA GLU A 333 -3.18 -18.97 -1.99
C GLU A 333 -4.16 -19.72 -2.90
N GLU A 334 -4.96 -20.63 -2.34
CA GLU A 334 -5.97 -21.37 -3.12
C GLU A 334 -6.99 -20.44 -3.79
N ALA A 335 -7.50 -19.44 -3.06
CA ALA A 335 -8.48 -18.51 -3.59
C ALA A 335 -7.89 -17.58 -4.66
N LEU A 336 -6.66 -17.09 -4.48
CA LEU A 336 -5.95 -16.28 -5.49
C LEU A 336 -5.64 -17.11 -6.74
N ASN A 337 -5.13 -18.34 -6.58
CA ASN A 337 -4.76 -19.21 -7.69
C ASN A 337 -5.97 -19.69 -8.52
N SER A 338 -7.18 -19.66 -7.95
CA SER A 338 -8.41 -19.96 -8.71
C SER A 338 -8.69 -18.93 -9.81
N ASN A 339 -8.22 -17.69 -9.65
CA ASN A 339 -8.56 -16.54 -10.51
C ASN A 339 -10.07 -16.31 -10.67
N GLU A 340 -10.90 -16.75 -9.73
CA GLU A 340 -12.37 -16.61 -9.81
C GLU A 340 -12.90 -15.34 -9.14
N LEU A 341 -12.16 -14.81 -8.18
CA LEU A 341 -12.53 -13.60 -7.43
C LEU A 341 -12.59 -12.36 -8.32
N SER A 342 -13.42 -11.38 -7.93
CA SER A 342 -13.40 -10.05 -8.54
C SER A 342 -12.03 -9.39 -8.32
N TYR A 343 -11.68 -8.41 -9.15
CA TYR A 343 -10.40 -7.70 -9.00
C TYR A 343 -10.21 -7.09 -7.60
N SER A 344 -11.26 -6.45 -7.07
CA SER A 344 -11.23 -5.85 -5.72
C SER A 344 -10.96 -6.92 -4.66
N ASP A 345 -11.63 -8.07 -4.79
CA ASP A 345 -11.45 -9.19 -3.87
C ASP A 345 -10.06 -9.83 -3.98
N GLN A 346 -9.54 -10.01 -5.20
CA GLN A 346 -8.17 -10.49 -5.45
C GLN A 346 -7.14 -9.53 -4.86
N SER A 347 -7.26 -8.23 -5.12
CA SER A 347 -6.31 -7.23 -4.61
C SER A 347 -6.34 -7.15 -3.08
N SER A 348 -7.53 -7.19 -2.48
CA SER A 348 -7.69 -7.21 -1.03
C SER A 348 -7.08 -8.46 -0.41
N LEU A 349 -7.36 -9.63 -0.99
CA LEU A 349 -6.83 -10.91 -0.51
C LEU A 349 -5.30 -11.02 -0.71
N PHE A 350 -4.77 -10.48 -1.81
CA PHE A 350 -3.32 -10.38 -2.05
C PHE A 350 -2.65 -9.56 -0.95
N GLY A 351 -3.21 -8.41 -0.60
CA GLY A 351 -2.74 -7.60 0.53
C GLY A 351 -2.74 -8.37 1.85
N MET A 352 -3.84 -9.08 2.15
CA MET A 352 -3.94 -9.93 3.34
C MET A 352 -2.89 -11.06 3.34
N LEU A 353 -2.65 -11.74 2.21
CA LEU A 353 -1.65 -12.80 2.10
C LEU A 353 -0.23 -12.25 2.34
N ALA A 354 0.09 -11.08 1.79
CA ALA A 354 1.36 -10.42 2.05
C ALA A 354 1.52 -10.10 3.55
N ASP A 355 0.49 -9.53 4.18
CA ASP A 355 0.54 -9.26 5.63
C ASP A 355 0.64 -10.54 6.47
N ILE A 356 -0.03 -11.63 6.07
CA ILE A 356 0.11 -12.94 6.71
C ILE A 356 1.56 -13.42 6.62
N TYR A 357 2.18 -13.39 5.44
CA TYR A 357 3.57 -13.82 5.29
C TYR A 357 4.56 -12.99 6.10
N TYR A 358 4.31 -11.69 6.22
CA TYR A 358 5.15 -10.83 7.04
C TYR A 358 4.96 -11.12 8.54
N ARG A 359 3.71 -11.28 9.01
CA ARG A 359 3.38 -11.54 10.43
C ARG A 359 3.78 -12.94 10.90
N ASP A 360 3.71 -13.93 10.02
CA ASP A 360 4.11 -15.32 10.28
C ASP A 360 5.62 -15.56 10.05
N GLU A 361 6.40 -14.47 9.91
CA GLU A 361 7.85 -14.47 9.70
C GLU A 361 8.32 -15.27 8.47
N LYS A 362 7.43 -15.51 7.51
CA LYS A 362 7.71 -16.15 6.22
C LYS A 362 8.28 -15.13 5.24
N TYR A 363 9.37 -14.46 5.63
CA TYR A 363 9.94 -13.33 4.88
C TYR A 363 10.37 -13.69 3.46
N GLU A 364 10.92 -14.88 3.21
CA GLU A 364 11.27 -15.30 1.84
C GLU A 364 10.04 -15.41 0.94
N LYS A 365 8.92 -15.94 1.45
CA LYS A 365 7.65 -15.96 0.71
C LYS A 365 7.11 -14.56 0.47
N TYR A 366 7.20 -13.68 1.47
CA TYR A 366 6.82 -12.28 1.33
C TYR A 366 7.63 -11.58 0.21
N ILE A 367 8.95 -11.74 0.24
CA ILE A 367 9.87 -11.16 -0.75
C ILE A 367 9.52 -11.64 -2.14
N SER A 368 9.33 -12.96 -2.35
CA SER A 368 8.92 -13.51 -3.65
C SER A 368 7.60 -12.89 -4.11
N LEU A 369 6.56 -12.95 -3.26
CA LEU A 369 5.22 -12.48 -3.58
C LEU A 369 5.19 -11.00 -3.99
N ILE A 370 5.82 -10.13 -3.19
CA ILE A 370 5.81 -8.68 -3.41
C ILE A 370 6.73 -8.28 -4.56
N SER A 371 7.95 -8.85 -4.65
CA SER A 371 8.87 -8.51 -5.73
C SER A 371 8.32 -8.92 -7.10
N GLU A 372 7.79 -10.14 -7.24
CA GLU A 372 7.13 -10.59 -8.47
C GLU A 372 5.96 -9.71 -8.84
N HIS A 373 5.14 -9.30 -7.85
CA HIS A 373 4.03 -8.40 -8.09
C HIS A 373 4.48 -7.05 -8.65
N ILE A 374 5.49 -6.43 -8.03
CA ILE A 374 6.05 -5.15 -8.46
C ILE A 374 6.65 -5.29 -9.87
N LEU A 375 7.54 -6.28 -10.09
CA LEU A 375 8.22 -6.50 -11.37
C LEU A 375 7.24 -6.71 -12.53
N ALA A 376 6.15 -7.45 -12.31
CA ALA A 376 5.13 -7.70 -13.33
C ALA A 376 4.29 -6.44 -13.68
N ARG A 377 4.28 -5.42 -12.82
CA ARG A 377 3.36 -4.27 -12.90
C ARG A 377 4.05 -2.92 -13.00
N GLN A 378 5.34 -2.82 -12.71
CA GLN A 378 6.06 -1.54 -12.71
C GLN A 378 6.15 -0.88 -14.09
N GLY A 379 6.01 -1.66 -15.17
CA GLY A 379 5.97 -1.11 -16.54
C GLY A 379 7.29 -0.41 -16.90
N THR A 380 7.24 0.88 -17.20
CA THR A 380 8.43 1.70 -17.46
C THR A 380 9.04 2.30 -16.20
N MET A 381 8.40 2.12 -15.04
CA MET A 381 8.98 2.47 -13.75
C MET A 381 10.05 1.44 -13.38
N ASP A 382 11.15 1.91 -12.84
CA ASP A 382 12.21 1.12 -12.22
C ASP A 382 12.07 1.27 -10.69
N LEU A 383 11.04 0.63 -10.15
CA LEU A 383 10.75 0.64 -8.72
C LEU A 383 11.70 -0.29 -7.98
N ILE A 384 11.89 -1.49 -8.52
CA ILE A 384 12.88 -2.45 -8.06
C ILE A 384 13.50 -3.18 -9.26
N GLN A 385 14.71 -3.68 -9.07
CA GLN A 385 15.27 -4.73 -9.91
C GLN A 385 14.89 -6.13 -9.40
N GLU A 386 15.27 -7.16 -10.16
CA GLU A 386 15.10 -8.55 -9.75
C GLU A 386 15.94 -8.84 -8.49
N ILE A 387 15.36 -9.51 -7.49
CA ILE A 387 16.01 -9.80 -6.21
C ILE A 387 16.12 -11.32 -6.03
N LYS A 388 17.32 -11.82 -5.79
CA LYS A 388 17.61 -13.26 -5.68
C LYS A 388 18.16 -13.64 -4.32
N LEU A 389 17.68 -14.76 -3.79
CA LEU A 389 18.29 -15.39 -2.62
C LEU A 389 19.60 -16.06 -3.05
N ILE A 390 20.71 -15.69 -2.41
CA ILE A 390 22.00 -16.35 -2.55
C ILE A 390 22.27 -17.23 -1.33
N LYS A 391 22.75 -18.45 -1.60
CA LYS A 391 23.07 -19.45 -0.57
C LYS A 391 24.43 -19.21 0.06
#